data_AF-A0A7X3RLS1-F1
#
_entry.id   AF-A0A7X3RLS1-F1
#
_cell.length_a   1.000
_cell.length_b   1.000
_cell.length_c   1.000
_cell.angle_alpha   90.00
_cell.angle_beta   90.00
_cell.angle_gamma   90.00
#
_symmetry.space_group_name_H-M   'P 1'
#
loop_
_entity.id
_entity.type
_entity.pdbx_description
1 polymer ?
#
loop_
_entity_poly.entity_id
_entity_poly.type
_entity_poly.pdbx_seq_one_letter_code
_entity_poly.pdbx_strand_id
1 'polypeptide(L)'
;MNNNTLAIAEQNLSAVSCDNVLRNLETFSSQRDEDNIVLDLSQLGFVDPYGMGMLCLIGRHLSAKYWDITCRLPENSDVERYLTRMKVFDALKSYVTVARVPQTGQSRTHNESLLEITTIEQRSDIEQVLSVIEARVGAILSEELHYTVREITGFKNVVAELCHNILDHSGDKGFVVAQRYTNHRLNRKFAIIGVCDLGIGIRESLSTGHDTAHWSHGQAIKMAIQKTVSRGNTRGLGLYIVKQICQENSGRLHIRSGDERVYIREDEMWVYPSALFPGTQVSIALYEKA
;
A
#
# COMPACT_ATOMS: atom_id res chain seq x y z
N MET A 1 -18.38 -23.98 16.67
CA MET A 1 -19.01 -22.86 15.94
C MET A 1 -17.91 -22.22 15.13
N ASN A 2 -17.92 -22.36 13.81
CA ASN A 2 -16.89 -21.74 12.97
C ASN A 2 -17.09 -20.22 13.03
N ASN A 3 -16.17 -19.54 13.71
CA ASN A 3 -16.17 -18.08 13.79
C ASN A 3 -16.17 -17.52 12.36
N ASN A 4 -17.19 -16.75 12.01
CA ASN A 4 -17.32 -16.14 10.69
C ASN A 4 -16.69 -14.76 10.59
N THR A 5 -16.08 -14.31 11.67
CA THR A 5 -15.53 -12.98 11.79
C THR A 5 -14.02 -13.00 11.57
N LEU A 6 -13.56 -12.29 10.54
CA LEU A 6 -12.18 -11.86 10.39
C LEU A 6 -12.04 -10.47 11.01
N ALA A 7 -11.55 -10.41 12.24
CA ALA A 7 -11.34 -9.15 12.94
C ALA A 7 -9.97 -8.54 12.63
N ILE A 8 -9.94 -7.24 12.30
CA ILE A 8 -8.73 -6.44 12.18
C ILE A 8 -8.72 -5.43 13.33
N ALA A 9 -8.02 -5.78 14.41
CA ALA A 9 -7.98 -5.03 15.68
C ALA A 9 -6.67 -4.27 15.91
N GLU A 10 -5.87 -4.09 14.86
CA GLU A 10 -4.57 -3.41 14.96
C GLU A 10 -4.76 -1.96 15.38
N GLN A 11 -4.06 -1.55 16.45
CA GLN A 11 -4.11 -0.17 16.96
C GLN A 11 -3.41 0.82 16.02
N ASN A 12 -2.51 0.31 15.18
CA ASN A 12 -1.85 1.03 14.10
C ASN A 12 -1.66 0.07 12.91
N LEU A 13 -2.60 0.08 11.96
CA LEU A 13 -2.53 -0.71 10.75
C LEU A 13 -1.52 -0.09 9.76
N SER A 14 -0.35 -0.72 9.70
CA SER A 14 0.83 -0.27 8.94
C SER A 14 1.53 -1.44 8.25
N ALA A 15 2.61 -1.17 7.52
CA ALA A 15 3.39 -2.20 6.84
C ALA A 15 3.82 -3.37 7.75
N VAL A 16 4.13 -3.11 9.03
CA VAL A 16 4.55 -4.15 9.98
C VAL A 16 3.36 -4.95 10.50
N SER A 17 2.32 -4.27 11.01
CA SER A 17 1.18 -4.95 11.64
C SER A 17 0.33 -5.73 10.63
N CYS A 18 0.34 -5.33 9.36
CA CYS A 18 -0.30 -6.08 8.29
C CYS A 18 0.26 -7.51 8.16
N ASP A 19 1.50 -7.79 8.60
CA ASP A 19 2.02 -9.16 8.62
C ASP A 19 1.20 -10.06 9.56
N ASN A 20 0.71 -9.53 10.69
CA ASN A 20 -0.18 -10.27 11.61
C ASN A 20 -1.58 -10.45 11.02
N VAL A 21 -2.12 -9.40 10.39
CA VAL A 21 -3.43 -9.45 9.73
C VAL A 21 -3.46 -10.53 8.65
N LEU A 22 -2.39 -10.65 7.86
CA LEU A 22 -2.28 -11.67 6.82
C LEU A 22 -2.19 -13.10 7.39
N ARG A 23 -1.46 -13.30 8.50
CA ARG A 23 -1.46 -14.62 9.20
C ARG A 23 -2.84 -14.99 9.74
N ASN A 24 -3.58 -14.02 10.26
CA ASN A 24 -4.96 -14.22 10.70
C ASN A 24 -5.88 -14.54 9.53
N LEU A 25 -5.73 -13.85 8.39
CA LEU A 25 -6.49 -14.10 7.16
C LEU A 25 -6.22 -15.50 6.59
N GLU A 26 -4.96 -15.94 6.56
CA GLU A 26 -4.57 -17.28 6.12
C GLU A 26 -5.21 -18.36 7.02
N THR A 27 -5.08 -18.20 8.35
CA THR A 27 -5.70 -19.10 9.33
C THR A 27 -7.21 -19.15 9.16
N PHE A 28 -7.86 -17.99 9.07
CA PHE A 28 -9.30 -17.85 8.85
C PHE A 28 -9.75 -18.55 7.56
N SER A 29 -9.04 -18.34 6.46
CA SER A 29 -9.40 -18.89 5.15
C SER A 29 -9.16 -20.39 5.03
N SER A 30 -8.23 -20.95 5.81
CA SER A 30 -7.94 -22.39 5.86
C SER A 30 -9.00 -23.20 6.61
N GLN A 31 -9.78 -22.55 7.47
CA GLN A 31 -10.77 -23.18 8.34
C GLN A 31 -12.20 -22.87 7.90
N ARG A 32 -12.37 -22.20 6.75
CA ARG A 32 -13.66 -21.66 6.33
C ARG A 32 -14.00 -21.96 4.87
N ASP A 33 -15.17 -22.58 4.73
CA ASP A 33 -15.81 -22.91 3.45
C ASP A 33 -17.17 -22.20 3.27
N GLU A 34 -17.71 -21.58 4.33
CA GLU A 34 -18.98 -20.86 4.30
C GLU A 34 -18.80 -19.40 3.88
N ASP A 35 -19.74 -18.90 3.06
CA ASP A 35 -19.64 -17.60 2.40
C ASP A 35 -19.97 -16.38 3.27
N ASN A 36 -20.66 -16.57 4.39
CA ASN A 36 -21.16 -15.49 5.27
C ASN A 36 -20.05 -14.91 6.17
N ILE A 37 -19.14 -14.13 5.57
CA ILE A 37 -17.99 -13.53 6.24
C ILE A 37 -18.35 -12.19 6.87
N VAL A 38 -17.85 -11.94 8.08
CA VAL A 38 -17.81 -10.60 8.68
C VAL A 38 -16.37 -10.09 8.68
N LEU A 39 -16.08 -9.10 7.85
CA LEU A 39 -14.85 -8.31 7.95
C LEU A 39 -15.04 -7.24 9.03
N ASP A 40 -14.51 -7.49 10.22
CA ASP A 40 -14.76 -6.66 11.40
C ASP A 40 -13.64 -5.64 11.64
N LEU A 41 -13.95 -4.36 11.44
CA LEU A 41 -13.07 -3.23 11.70
C LEU A 41 -13.42 -2.47 12.99
N SER A 42 -14.35 -2.98 13.82
CA SER A 42 -14.87 -2.28 15.01
C SER A 42 -13.77 -1.80 15.97
N GLN A 43 -12.75 -2.64 16.19
CA GLN A 43 -11.60 -2.38 17.07
C GLN A 43 -10.37 -1.80 16.34
N LEU A 44 -10.53 -1.40 15.08
CA LEU A 44 -9.44 -0.84 14.28
C LEU A 44 -9.02 0.52 14.84
N GLY A 45 -7.72 0.69 15.06
CA GLY A 45 -7.12 1.95 15.47
C GLY A 45 -6.72 2.82 14.28
N PHE A 46 -5.57 3.48 14.39
CA PHE A 46 -5.03 4.31 13.32
C PHE A 46 -4.65 3.46 12.09
N VAL A 47 -4.78 4.03 10.89
CA VAL A 47 -4.47 3.34 9.62
C VAL A 47 -3.61 4.24 8.75
N ASP A 48 -2.42 3.77 8.37
CA ASP A 48 -1.56 4.51 7.44
C ASP A 48 -1.96 4.22 5.96
N PRO A 49 -1.38 4.91 4.97
CA PRO A 49 -1.74 4.71 3.56
C PRO A 49 -1.51 3.28 3.07
N TYR A 50 -0.50 2.59 3.60
CA TYR A 50 -0.27 1.17 3.30
C TYR A 50 -1.37 0.30 3.89
N GLY A 51 -1.75 0.55 5.15
CA GLY A 51 -2.86 -0.12 5.81
C GLY A 51 -4.19 0.07 5.07
N MET A 52 -4.47 1.27 4.56
CA MET A 52 -5.68 1.53 3.77
C MET A 52 -5.70 0.71 2.48
N GLY A 53 -4.59 0.69 1.74
CA GLY A 53 -4.46 -0.15 0.54
C GLY A 53 -4.65 -1.63 0.88
N MET A 54 -4.06 -2.10 1.98
CA MET A 54 -4.21 -3.47 2.46
C MET A 54 -5.66 -3.82 2.81
N LEU A 55 -6.44 -2.91 3.41
CA LEU A 55 -7.87 -3.17 3.67
C LEU A 55 -8.62 -3.43 2.36
N CYS A 56 -8.37 -2.60 1.34
CA CYS A 56 -8.99 -2.77 0.01
C CYS A 56 -8.57 -4.10 -0.64
N LEU A 57 -7.29 -4.45 -0.57
CA LEU A 57 -6.77 -5.73 -1.08
C LEU A 57 -7.36 -6.93 -0.35
N ILE A 58 -7.52 -6.87 0.98
CA ILE A 58 -8.15 -7.94 1.77
C ILE A 58 -9.61 -8.10 1.37
N GLY A 59 -10.36 -7.00 1.23
CA GLY A 59 -11.74 -7.04 0.74
C GLY A 59 -11.85 -7.69 -0.64
N ARG A 60 -11.01 -7.25 -1.58
CA ARG A 60 -10.91 -7.83 -2.93
C ARG A 60 -10.55 -9.32 -2.89
N HIS A 61 -9.56 -9.70 -2.09
CA HIS A 61 -9.09 -11.08 -1.95
C HIS A 61 -10.20 -11.99 -1.41
N LEU A 62 -10.92 -11.56 -0.37
CA LEU A 62 -12.07 -12.29 0.15
C LEU A 62 -13.17 -12.42 -0.91
N SER A 63 -13.49 -11.35 -1.65
CA SER A 63 -14.56 -11.36 -2.67
C SER A 63 -14.28 -12.29 -3.86
N ALA A 64 -13.02 -12.72 -4.04
CA ALA A 64 -12.68 -13.71 -5.05
C ALA A 64 -13.06 -15.13 -4.62
N LYS A 65 -13.23 -15.38 -3.32
CA LYS A 65 -13.56 -16.70 -2.75
C LYS A 65 -14.98 -16.78 -2.19
N TYR A 66 -15.48 -15.69 -1.60
CA TYR A 66 -16.77 -15.65 -0.89
C TYR A 66 -17.68 -14.57 -1.47
N TRP A 67 -18.99 -14.81 -1.47
CA TRP A 67 -19.98 -13.86 -2.03
C TRP A 67 -20.75 -13.05 -0.99
N ASP A 68 -20.83 -13.49 0.28
CA ASP A 68 -21.55 -12.80 1.36
C ASP A 68 -20.60 -12.20 2.40
N ILE A 69 -19.95 -11.09 2.04
CA ILE A 69 -19.00 -10.42 2.92
C ILE A 69 -19.61 -9.14 3.45
N THR A 70 -19.87 -9.09 4.76
CA THR A 70 -20.31 -7.88 5.46
C THR A 70 -19.12 -7.19 6.14
N CYS A 71 -18.90 -5.92 5.86
CA CYS A 71 -17.88 -5.11 6.54
C CYS A 71 -18.51 -4.32 7.70
N ARG A 72 -18.09 -4.63 8.93
CA ARG A 72 -18.43 -3.85 10.13
C ARG A 72 -17.45 -2.69 10.26
N LEU A 73 -17.97 -1.46 10.34
CA LEU A 73 -17.17 -0.24 10.41
C LEU A 73 -16.53 -0.04 11.80
N PRO A 74 -15.48 0.78 11.92
CA PRO A 74 -14.89 1.15 13.21
C PRO A 74 -15.89 1.74 14.20
N GLU A 75 -15.74 1.40 15.48
CA GLU A 75 -16.49 2.03 16.57
C GLU A 75 -15.91 3.40 16.92
N ASN A 76 -14.60 3.56 16.77
CA ASN A 76 -13.95 4.85 16.91
C ASN A 76 -14.35 5.77 15.75
N SER A 77 -15.16 6.77 16.08
CA SER A 77 -15.71 7.71 15.10
C SER A 77 -14.66 8.55 14.36
N ASP A 78 -13.49 8.81 14.96
CA ASP A 78 -12.40 9.52 14.27
C ASP A 78 -11.75 8.64 13.21
N VAL A 79 -11.54 7.35 13.51
CA VAL A 79 -11.02 6.36 12.55
C VAL A 79 -12.00 6.19 11.39
N GLU A 80 -13.29 6.03 11.68
CA GLU A 80 -14.31 5.91 10.64
C GLU A 80 -14.37 7.14 9.72
N ARG A 81 -14.42 8.34 10.29
CA ARG A 81 -14.47 9.58 9.50
C ARG A 81 -13.19 9.78 8.68
N TYR A 82 -12.05 9.39 9.21
CA TYR A 82 -10.78 9.43 8.51
C TYR A 82 -10.75 8.46 7.31
N LEU A 83 -11.18 7.21 7.49
CA LEU A 83 -11.27 6.22 6.40
C LEU A 83 -12.31 6.61 5.35
N THR A 84 -13.42 7.23 5.77
CA THR A 84 -14.44 7.77 4.84
C THR A 84 -13.87 8.90 4.00
N ARG A 85 -13.17 9.86 4.64
CA ARG A 85 -12.48 10.96 3.94
C ARG A 85 -11.46 10.43 2.92
N MET A 86 -10.74 9.37 3.28
CA MET A 86 -9.75 8.72 2.42
C MET A 86 -10.36 7.76 1.38
N LYS A 87 -11.70 7.72 1.26
CA LYS A 87 -12.44 6.90 0.29
C LYS A 87 -12.21 5.40 0.41
N VAL A 88 -11.79 4.92 1.59
CA VAL A 88 -11.54 3.49 1.83
C VAL A 88 -12.84 2.70 1.69
N PHE A 89 -13.94 3.18 2.27
CA PHE A 89 -15.24 2.50 2.16
C PHE A 89 -15.82 2.58 0.75
N ASP A 90 -15.50 3.63 -0.01
CA ASP A 90 -15.89 3.74 -1.42
C ASP A 90 -15.16 2.73 -2.31
N ALA A 91 -13.89 2.43 -2.02
CA ALA A 91 -13.17 1.36 -2.71
C ALA A 91 -13.68 -0.02 -2.27
N LEU A 92 -13.88 -0.23 -0.97
CA LEU A 92 -14.32 -1.49 -0.39
C LEU A 92 -15.72 -1.94 -0.86
N LYS A 93 -16.65 -1.00 -1.08
CA LYS A 93 -18.04 -1.35 -1.48
C LYS A 93 -18.14 -2.15 -2.78
N SER A 94 -17.07 -2.18 -3.58
CA SER A 94 -16.98 -3.03 -4.78
C SER A 94 -16.79 -4.52 -4.45
N TYR A 95 -16.45 -4.85 -3.20
CA TYR A 95 -16.07 -6.20 -2.76
C TYR A 95 -16.86 -6.70 -1.56
N VAL A 96 -17.42 -5.79 -0.76
CA VAL A 96 -18.10 -6.11 0.50
C VAL A 96 -19.36 -5.26 0.66
N THR A 97 -20.34 -5.80 1.38
CA THR A 97 -21.50 -5.04 1.86
C THR A 97 -21.10 -4.26 3.11
N VAL A 98 -21.04 -2.93 3.00
CA VAL A 98 -20.76 -2.07 4.15
C VAL A 98 -21.99 -2.07 5.08
N ALA A 99 -21.83 -2.50 6.33
CA ALA A 99 -22.93 -2.83 7.24
C ALA A 99 -23.88 -1.66 7.56
N ARG A 100 -23.40 -0.43 7.41
CA ARG A 100 -24.17 0.82 7.56
C ARG A 100 -23.55 1.92 6.71
N VAL A 101 -24.31 2.98 6.45
CA VAL A 101 -23.77 4.18 5.79
C VAL A 101 -22.61 4.73 6.64
N PRO A 102 -21.40 4.92 6.06
CA PRO A 102 -20.29 5.55 6.78
C PRO A 102 -20.63 6.99 7.18
N GLN A 103 -20.13 7.41 8.34
CA GLN A 103 -20.21 8.79 8.79
C GLN A 103 -19.56 9.73 7.78
N THR A 104 -20.12 10.93 7.60
CA THR A 104 -19.51 11.95 6.75
C THR A 104 -18.06 12.18 7.17
N GLY A 105 -17.14 12.08 6.21
CA GLY A 105 -15.73 12.34 6.48
C GLY A 105 -15.55 13.74 7.04
N GLN A 106 -14.71 13.90 8.07
CA GLN A 106 -14.38 15.24 8.57
C GLN A 106 -13.68 16.01 7.44
N SER A 107 -14.20 17.19 7.13
CA SER A 107 -13.46 18.20 6.35
C SER A 107 -12.66 19.04 7.34
N ARG A 108 -11.33 19.12 7.20
CA ARG A 108 -10.52 20.16 7.88
C ARG A 108 -9.40 20.68 6.98
N THR A 109 -9.27 22.00 6.98
CA THR A 109 -8.14 22.86 6.53
C THR A 109 -7.25 22.29 5.42
N HIS A 110 -7.76 22.34 4.18
CA HIS A 110 -7.08 22.39 2.86
C HIS A 110 -5.82 21.54 2.50
N ASN A 111 -4.95 21.04 3.40
CA ASN A 111 -3.56 20.68 3.05
C ASN A 111 -2.99 19.35 3.64
N GLU A 112 -3.80 18.39 4.06
CA GLU A 112 -3.28 17.17 4.71
C GLU A 112 -3.28 15.89 3.84
N SER A 113 -4.26 15.72 2.94
CA SER A 113 -4.26 14.57 2.01
C SER A 113 -3.55 14.90 0.70
N LEU A 114 -2.54 14.09 0.38
CA LEU A 114 -1.87 14.15 -0.91
C LEU A 114 -2.72 13.44 -1.97
N LEU A 115 -3.26 12.27 -1.62
CA LEU A 115 -4.05 11.43 -2.53
C LEU A 115 -4.94 10.48 -1.70
N GLU A 116 -6.26 10.58 -1.88
CA GLU A 116 -7.19 9.59 -1.34
C GLU A 116 -7.01 8.22 -2.03
N ILE A 117 -7.60 7.15 -1.50
CA ILE A 117 -7.55 5.84 -2.17
C ILE A 117 -8.01 5.99 -3.61
N THR A 118 -7.11 5.67 -4.53
CA THR A 118 -7.34 5.73 -5.97
C THR A 118 -7.04 4.37 -6.56
N THR A 119 -7.99 3.83 -7.31
CA THR A 119 -7.84 2.57 -8.04
C THR A 119 -7.04 2.82 -9.32
N ILE A 120 -6.11 1.90 -9.63
CA ILE A 120 -5.34 1.86 -10.86
C ILE A 120 -5.78 0.64 -11.65
N GLU A 121 -6.49 0.86 -12.75
CA GLU A 121 -7.00 -0.16 -13.69
C GLU A 121 -6.53 0.08 -15.12
N GLN A 122 -6.26 1.34 -15.47
CA GLN A 122 -5.88 1.76 -16.82
C GLN A 122 -4.86 2.90 -16.79
N ARG A 123 -4.24 3.18 -17.94
CA ARG A 123 -3.19 4.19 -18.06
C ARG A 123 -3.67 5.61 -17.73
N SER A 124 -4.92 5.95 -18.07
CA SER A 124 -5.48 7.27 -17.73
C SER A 124 -5.57 7.51 -16.22
N ASP A 125 -5.69 6.45 -15.41
CA ASP A 125 -5.73 6.58 -13.95
C ASP A 125 -4.37 7.05 -13.41
N ILE A 126 -3.26 6.58 -14.02
CA ILE A 126 -1.91 7.02 -13.69
C ILE A 126 -1.74 8.51 -14.02
N GLU A 127 -2.19 8.95 -15.20
CA GLU A 127 -2.14 10.36 -15.60
C GLU A 127 -2.93 11.24 -14.62
N GLN A 128 -4.11 10.78 -14.19
CA GLN A 128 -4.92 11.48 -13.19
C GLN A 128 -4.23 11.55 -11.83
N VAL A 129 -3.66 10.45 -11.35
CA VAL A 129 -2.90 10.41 -10.09
C VAL A 129 -1.72 11.36 -10.14
N LEU A 130 -0.96 11.35 -11.22
CA LEU A 130 0.19 12.25 -11.40
C LEU A 130 -0.22 13.71 -11.46
N SER A 131 -1.38 14.02 -12.06
CA SER A 131 -1.94 15.37 -12.08
C SER A 131 -2.40 15.84 -10.69
N VAL A 132 -3.05 14.97 -9.90
CA VAL A 132 -3.44 15.28 -8.51
C VAL A 132 -2.21 15.49 -7.64
N ILE A 133 -1.20 14.63 -7.79
CA ILE A 133 0.10 14.79 -7.16
C ILE A 133 0.68 16.13 -7.57
N GLU A 134 0.82 16.44 -8.85
CA GLU A 134 1.38 17.72 -9.30
C GLU A 134 0.68 18.94 -8.68
N ALA A 135 -0.66 18.95 -8.65
CA ALA A 135 -1.43 20.04 -8.08
C ALA A 135 -1.30 20.18 -6.55
N ARG A 136 -1.23 19.07 -5.79
CA ARG A 136 -1.23 19.07 -4.31
C ARG A 136 0.16 18.95 -3.69
N VAL A 137 1.00 18.13 -4.32
CA VAL A 137 2.33 17.74 -3.86
C VAL A 137 3.36 18.80 -4.21
N GLY A 138 3.19 19.57 -5.29
CA GLY A 138 4.10 20.70 -5.60
C GLY A 138 4.21 21.69 -4.44
N ALA A 139 3.06 22.15 -3.93
CA ALA A 139 3.00 23.08 -2.79
C ALA A 139 3.48 22.41 -1.49
N ILE A 140 3.01 21.20 -1.17
CA ILE A 140 3.37 20.54 0.10
C ILE A 140 4.85 20.13 0.12
N LEU A 141 5.36 19.50 -0.93
CA LEU A 141 6.76 19.09 -0.96
C LEU A 141 7.70 20.29 -0.92
N SER A 142 7.41 21.36 -1.65
CA SER A 142 8.28 22.53 -1.67
C SER A 142 8.14 23.43 -0.43
N GLU A 143 6.91 23.80 -0.05
CA GLU A 143 6.64 24.77 1.02
C GLU A 143 6.63 24.15 2.41
N GLU A 144 6.30 22.85 2.52
CA GLU A 144 6.17 22.20 3.83
C GLU A 144 7.24 21.15 4.13
N LEU A 145 7.69 20.38 3.15
CA LEU A 145 8.72 19.35 3.34
C LEU A 145 10.12 19.78 2.87
N HIS A 146 10.23 20.99 2.28
CA HIS A 146 11.46 21.61 1.77
C HIS A 146 12.22 20.78 0.72
N TYR A 147 11.48 20.05 -0.12
CA TYR A 147 12.03 19.30 -1.24
C TYR A 147 12.20 20.19 -2.48
N THR A 148 13.28 19.95 -3.22
CA THR A 148 13.60 20.62 -4.48
C THR A 148 12.74 20.11 -5.64
N VAL A 149 12.62 20.89 -6.71
CA VAL A 149 11.91 20.48 -7.95
C VAL A 149 12.41 19.14 -8.49
N ARG A 150 13.72 18.89 -8.41
CA ARG A 150 14.33 17.62 -8.82
C ARG A 150 13.77 16.44 -8.03
N GLU A 151 13.61 16.60 -6.72
CA GLU A 151 13.15 15.53 -5.85
C GLU A 151 11.63 15.31 -5.96
N ILE A 152 10.87 16.40 -6.13
CA ILE A 152 9.43 16.32 -6.47
C ILE A 152 9.24 15.52 -7.77
N THR A 153 10.09 15.78 -8.77
CA THR A 153 10.09 15.03 -10.03
C THR A 153 10.45 13.56 -9.81
N GLY A 154 11.48 13.29 -8.99
CA GLY A 154 11.84 11.92 -8.60
C GLY A 154 10.68 11.18 -7.93
N PHE A 155 9.97 11.85 -7.02
CA PHE A 155 8.80 11.30 -6.37
C PHE A 155 7.65 10.98 -7.34
N LYS A 156 7.34 11.89 -8.27
CA LYS A 156 6.37 11.63 -9.34
C LYS A 156 6.76 10.39 -10.13
N ASN A 157 8.03 10.27 -10.50
CA ASN A 157 8.54 9.12 -11.24
C ASN A 157 8.41 7.82 -10.44
N VAL A 158 8.65 7.84 -9.13
CA VAL A 158 8.46 6.68 -8.24
C VAL A 158 7.00 6.23 -8.22
N VAL A 159 6.05 7.16 -8.07
CA VAL A 159 4.63 6.81 -8.06
C VAL A 159 4.19 6.28 -9.43
N ALA A 160 4.62 6.94 -10.52
CA ALA A 160 4.33 6.50 -11.88
C ALA A 160 4.83 5.07 -12.11
N GLU A 161 6.07 4.78 -11.73
CA GLU A 161 6.69 3.48 -11.90
C GLU A 161 5.98 2.38 -11.10
N LEU A 162 5.63 2.65 -9.84
CA LEU A 162 4.87 1.71 -9.04
C LEU A 162 3.47 1.47 -9.62
N CYS A 163 2.82 2.50 -10.17
CA CYS A 163 1.52 2.33 -10.82
C CYS A 163 1.63 1.60 -12.17
N HIS A 164 2.70 1.82 -12.93
CA HIS A 164 2.98 1.04 -14.14
C HIS A 164 3.19 -0.44 -13.82
N ASN A 165 3.89 -0.76 -12.72
CA ASN A 165 4.04 -2.15 -12.27
C ASN A 165 2.69 -2.83 -12.00
N ILE A 166 1.69 -2.10 -11.49
CA ILE A 166 0.33 -2.63 -11.35
C ILE A 166 -0.21 -3.05 -12.72
N LEU A 167 -0.19 -2.16 -13.71
CA LEU A 167 -0.77 -2.45 -15.03
C LEU A 167 -0.01 -3.54 -15.79
N ASP A 168 1.32 -3.57 -15.64
CA ASP A 168 2.18 -4.48 -16.40
C ASP A 168 2.22 -5.90 -15.80
N HIS A 169 2.02 -6.03 -14.49
CA HIS A 169 2.27 -7.31 -13.79
C HIS A 169 1.12 -7.82 -12.94
N SER A 170 0.13 -7.00 -12.58
CA SER A 170 -0.90 -7.48 -11.66
C SER A 170 -1.92 -8.39 -12.35
N GLY A 171 -2.30 -8.11 -13.59
CA GLY A 171 -3.44 -8.80 -14.22
C GLY A 171 -4.77 -8.58 -13.47
N ASP A 172 -4.79 -7.68 -12.48
CA ASP A 172 -5.94 -7.21 -11.72
C ASP A 172 -5.79 -5.68 -11.60
N LYS A 173 -6.52 -5.06 -10.69
CA LYS A 173 -6.34 -3.66 -10.30
C LYS A 173 -5.41 -3.53 -9.10
N GLY A 174 -4.94 -2.32 -8.88
CA GLY A 174 -4.26 -1.95 -7.63
C GLY A 174 -4.79 -0.65 -7.05
N PHE A 175 -4.18 -0.24 -5.94
CA PHE A 175 -4.52 0.99 -5.24
C PHE A 175 -3.26 1.80 -4.96
N VAL A 176 -3.40 3.11 -5.07
CA VAL A 176 -2.41 4.10 -4.64
C VAL A 176 -3.03 5.09 -3.67
N VAL A 177 -2.27 5.45 -2.64
CA VAL A 177 -2.71 6.30 -1.54
C VAL A 177 -1.53 7.08 -1.01
N ALA A 178 -1.73 8.36 -0.68
CA ALA A 178 -0.67 9.18 -0.11
C ALA A 178 -1.22 10.17 0.93
N GLN A 179 -0.51 10.29 2.05
CA GLN A 179 -0.91 11.16 3.15
C GLN A 179 0.30 11.82 3.79
N ARG A 180 0.16 13.10 4.16
CA ARG A 180 1.12 13.83 4.98
C ARG A 180 0.74 13.73 6.45
N TYR A 181 1.76 13.69 7.30
CA TYR A 181 1.68 13.67 8.75
C TYR A 181 2.67 14.66 9.36
N THR A 182 2.47 14.96 10.64
CA THR A 182 3.44 15.68 11.47
C THR A 182 3.84 14.78 12.64
N ASN A 183 5.13 14.50 12.77
CA ASN A 183 5.67 13.88 13.97
C ASN A 183 5.79 14.94 15.06
N HIS A 184 4.79 15.01 15.94
CA HIS A 184 4.71 16.00 17.02
C HIS A 184 5.91 15.95 17.98
N ARG A 185 6.56 14.78 18.16
CA ARG A 185 7.72 14.65 19.06
C ARG A 185 8.98 15.27 18.46
N LEU A 186 9.16 15.13 17.15
CA LEU A 186 10.32 15.66 16.44
C LEU A 186 10.06 17.04 15.82
N ASN A 187 8.81 17.53 15.90
CA ASN A 187 8.29 18.67 15.15
C ASN A 187 8.69 18.62 13.66
N ARG A 188 8.64 17.42 13.07
CA ARG A 188 9.01 17.18 11.68
C ARG A 188 7.86 16.57 10.90
N LYS A 189 7.62 17.07 9.71
CA LYS A 189 6.60 16.53 8.82
C LYS A 189 7.15 15.33 8.04
N PHE A 190 6.26 14.45 7.59
CA PHE A 190 6.61 13.32 6.73
C PHE A 190 5.41 12.92 5.88
N ALA A 191 5.67 12.29 4.74
CA ALA A 191 4.64 11.72 3.88
C ALA A 191 4.80 10.20 3.82
N ILE A 192 3.67 9.48 3.77
CA ILE A 192 3.65 8.05 3.46
C ILE A 192 2.89 7.85 2.15
N ILE A 193 3.43 7.00 1.30
CA ILE A 193 2.77 6.44 0.12
C ILE A 193 2.57 4.95 0.33
N GLY A 194 1.37 4.46 -0.01
CA GLY A 194 1.09 3.05 -0.24
C GLY A 194 0.75 2.82 -1.71
N VAL A 195 1.40 1.82 -2.34
CA VAL A 195 1.00 1.29 -3.65
C VAL A 195 0.89 -0.22 -3.52
N CYS A 196 -0.22 -0.80 -3.95
CA CYS A 196 -0.47 -2.22 -3.69
C CYS A 196 -1.41 -2.87 -4.72
N ASP A 197 -1.17 -4.14 -5.04
CA ASP A 197 -1.96 -4.95 -5.97
C ASP A 197 -2.10 -6.41 -5.49
N LEU A 198 -2.94 -7.19 -6.19
CA LEU A 198 -3.11 -8.65 -6.03
C LEU A 198 -2.50 -9.46 -7.18
N GLY A 199 -1.42 -8.96 -7.77
CA GLY A 199 -0.77 -9.54 -8.91
C GLY A 199 -0.06 -10.89 -8.73
N ILE A 200 0.70 -11.27 -9.75
CA ILE A 200 1.54 -12.48 -9.72
C ILE A 200 2.69 -12.39 -8.70
N GLY A 201 3.04 -11.18 -8.27
CA GLY A 201 4.13 -10.92 -7.32
C GLY A 201 5.52 -10.89 -7.97
N ILE A 202 6.51 -10.43 -7.20
CA ILE A 202 7.86 -10.11 -7.72
C ILE A 202 8.61 -11.36 -8.17
N ARG A 203 8.55 -12.46 -7.40
CA ARG A 203 9.29 -13.68 -7.73
C ARG A 203 8.82 -14.30 -9.04
N GLU A 204 7.51 -14.33 -9.26
CA GLU A 204 6.92 -14.80 -10.51
C GLU A 204 7.19 -13.83 -11.65
N SER A 205 7.06 -12.52 -11.42
CA SER A 205 7.40 -11.52 -12.45
C SER A 205 8.85 -11.64 -12.95
N LEU A 206 9.80 -12.05 -12.10
CA LEU A 206 11.20 -12.24 -12.46
C LEU A 206 11.48 -13.60 -13.13
N SER A 207 10.58 -14.59 -13.00
CA SER A 207 10.76 -15.94 -13.56
C SER A 207 10.88 -15.94 -15.09
N THR A 208 10.33 -14.90 -15.75
CA THR A 208 10.41 -14.72 -17.21
C THR A 208 11.83 -14.45 -17.71
N GLY A 209 12.71 -13.90 -16.87
CA GLY A 209 14.09 -13.51 -17.24
C GLY A 209 15.20 -14.12 -16.39
N HIS A 210 14.84 -14.80 -15.30
CA HIS A 210 15.78 -15.36 -14.33
C HIS A 210 15.29 -16.73 -13.83
N ASP A 211 16.22 -17.63 -13.52
CA ASP A 211 15.88 -18.84 -12.76
C ASP A 211 15.65 -18.48 -11.29
N THR A 212 14.37 -18.32 -10.93
CA THR A 212 13.92 -17.94 -9.58
C THR A 212 13.48 -19.13 -8.74
N ALA A 213 13.62 -20.37 -9.24
CA ALA A 213 13.07 -21.57 -8.59
C ALA A 213 13.57 -21.76 -7.15
N HIS A 214 14.83 -21.39 -6.90
CA HIS A 214 15.48 -21.49 -5.59
C HIS A 214 15.45 -20.19 -4.77
N TRP A 215 14.82 -19.13 -5.29
CA TRP A 215 14.76 -17.86 -4.58
C TRP A 215 13.62 -17.86 -3.57
N SER A 216 13.94 -17.43 -2.34
CA SER A 216 12.91 -16.96 -1.41
C SER A 216 12.24 -15.68 -1.95
N HIS A 217 11.06 -15.33 -1.46
CA HIS A 217 10.38 -14.11 -1.93
C HIS A 217 11.17 -12.83 -1.58
N GLY A 218 11.80 -12.79 -0.41
CA GLY A 218 12.73 -11.76 0.05
C GLY A 218 14.00 -11.70 -0.80
N GLN A 219 14.53 -12.85 -1.27
CA GLN A 219 15.61 -12.86 -2.27
C GLN A 219 15.14 -12.27 -3.60
N ALA A 220 13.95 -12.61 -4.08
CA ALA A 220 13.41 -12.02 -5.30
C ALA A 220 13.22 -10.49 -5.17
N ILE A 221 12.71 -10.01 -4.02
CA ILE A 221 12.61 -8.57 -3.73
C ILE A 221 14.00 -7.92 -3.74
N LYS A 222 15.00 -8.55 -3.11
CA LYS A 222 16.40 -8.07 -3.12
C LYS A 222 16.97 -7.95 -4.52
N MET A 223 16.69 -8.91 -5.39
CA MET A 223 17.15 -8.86 -6.78
C MET A 223 16.41 -7.78 -7.58
N ALA A 224 15.11 -7.59 -7.35
CA ALA A 224 14.31 -6.57 -8.05
C ALA A 224 14.74 -5.11 -7.75
N ILE A 225 15.34 -4.88 -6.58
CA ILE A 225 15.82 -3.55 -6.15
C ILE A 225 17.32 -3.34 -6.40
N GLN A 226 17.98 -4.30 -7.04
CA GLN A 226 19.36 -4.16 -7.51
C GLN A 226 19.36 -3.57 -8.93
N LYS A 227 20.44 -2.86 -9.25
CA LYS A 227 20.67 -2.38 -10.61
C LYS A 227 20.97 -3.59 -11.51
N THR A 228 19.97 -4.10 -12.21
CA THR A 228 20.19 -5.06 -13.28
C THR A 228 20.74 -4.30 -14.50
N VAL A 229 21.99 -4.56 -14.85
CA VAL A 229 22.60 -4.06 -16.09
C VAL A 229 22.12 -4.93 -17.25
N SER A 230 20.81 -4.93 -17.52
CA SER A 230 20.29 -5.58 -18.72
C SER A 230 20.56 -4.66 -19.91
N ARG A 231 21.39 -5.15 -20.85
CA ARG A 231 21.70 -4.45 -22.10
C ARG A 231 20.41 -4.25 -22.90
N GLY A 232 19.86 -3.03 -22.88
CA GLY A 232 18.93 -2.56 -23.90
C GLY A 232 17.44 -2.48 -23.54
N ASN A 233 17.01 -2.76 -22.31
CA ASN A 233 15.61 -2.57 -21.90
C ASN A 233 15.53 -1.81 -20.57
N THR A 234 14.86 -0.67 -20.56
CA THR A 234 14.56 0.11 -19.33
C THR A 234 13.54 -0.57 -18.42
N ARG A 235 12.94 -1.69 -18.86
CA ARG A 235 12.02 -2.52 -18.08
C ARG A 235 12.75 -3.20 -16.92
N GLY A 236 12.22 -3.08 -15.71
CA GLY A 236 12.75 -3.71 -14.50
C GLY A 236 13.68 -2.84 -13.65
N LEU A 237 13.89 -1.57 -14.01
CA LEU A 237 14.64 -0.61 -13.17
C LEU A 237 13.77 0.05 -12.10
N GLY A 238 12.47 -0.20 -12.11
CA GLY A 238 11.52 0.58 -11.35
C GLY A 238 11.76 0.56 -9.86
N LEU A 239 11.76 -0.63 -9.25
CA LEU A 239 11.99 -0.76 -7.81
C LEU A 239 13.43 -0.37 -7.41
N TYR A 240 14.41 -0.49 -8.31
CA TYR A 240 15.74 0.07 -8.10
C TYR A 240 15.72 1.60 -8.00
N ILE A 241 15.01 2.29 -8.90
CA ILE A 241 14.83 3.75 -8.87
C ILE A 241 14.10 4.16 -7.59
N VAL A 242 13.05 3.43 -7.20
CA VAL A 242 12.33 3.65 -5.93
C VAL A 242 13.27 3.56 -4.73
N LYS A 243 14.13 2.53 -4.69
CA LYS A 243 15.15 2.39 -3.64
C LYS A 243 16.10 3.59 -3.63
N GLN A 244 16.67 3.97 -4.78
CA GLN A 244 17.64 5.07 -4.85
C GLN A 244 17.04 6.39 -4.35
N ILE A 245 15.84 6.74 -4.82
CA ILE A 245 15.16 7.98 -4.40
C ILE A 245 14.83 7.93 -2.91
N CYS A 246 14.44 6.78 -2.37
CA CYS A 246 14.23 6.63 -0.94
C CYS A 246 15.53 6.86 -0.14
N GLN A 247 16.66 6.32 -0.60
CA GLN A 247 17.97 6.47 0.05
C GLN A 247 18.47 7.93 0.01
N GLU A 248 18.41 8.59 -1.15
CA GLU A 248 18.81 9.98 -1.35
C GLU A 248 18.03 10.97 -0.46
N ASN A 249 16.84 10.57 0.00
CA ASN A 249 15.94 11.40 0.80
C ASN A 249 15.79 10.90 2.25
N SER A 250 16.70 10.04 2.72
CA SER A 250 16.67 9.46 4.08
C SER A 250 15.30 8.84 4.44
N GLY A 251 14.63 8.30 3.43
CA GLY A 251 13.32 7.69 3.54
C GLY A 251 13.37 6.26 4.08
N ARG A 252 12.19 5.68 4.20
CA ARG A 252 11.98 4.28 4.59
C ARG A 252 11.15 3.59 3.52
N LEU A 253 11.51 2.37 3.18
CA LEU A 253 10.85 1.58 2.14
C LEU A 253 10.50 0.20 2.68
N HIS A 254 9.23 -0.17 2.59
CA HIS A 254 8.77 -1.54 2.77
C HIS A 254 8.29 -2.09 1.43
N ILE A 255 8.69 -3.32 1.11
CA ILE A 255 8.18 -4.07 -0.04
C ILE A 255 7.76 -5.44 0.47
N ARG A 256 6.50 -5.82 0.28
CA ARG A 256 5.99 -7.17 0.51
C ARG A 256 5.60 -7.79 -0.83
N SER A 257 5.94 -9.05 -1.00
CA SER A 257 5.41 -9.90 -2.07
C SER A 257 5.58 -11.36 -1.66
N GLY A 258 4.57 -12.20 -1.88
CA GLY A 258 4.59 -13.57 -1.39
C GLY A 258 4.50 -13.64 0.14
N ASP A 259 5.39 -14.40 0.76
CA ASP A 259 5.43 -14.65 2.22
C ASP A 259 6.55 -13.89 2.95
N GLU A 260 7.20 -12.90 2.29
CA GLU A 260 8.26 -12.10 2.91
C GLU A 260 8.06 -10.60 2.66
N ARG A 261 8.48 -9.80 3.64
CA ARG A 261 8.56 -8.35 3.57
C ARG A 261 9.99 -7.89 3.75
N VAL A 262 10.48 -7.06 2.84
CA VAL A 262 11.78 -6.41 2.94
C VAL A 262 11.59 -4.98 3.42
N TYR A 263 12.35 -4.59 4.44
CA TYR A 263 12.45 -3.22 4.93
C TYR A 263 13.82 -2.66 4.61
N ILE A 264 13.85 -1.43 4.10
CA ILE A 264 15.06 -0.71 3.71
C ILE A 264 15.03 0.65 4.37
N ARG A 265 16.16 1.02 4.97
CA ARG A 265 16.40 2.35 5.51
C ARG A 265 17.88 2.65 5.36
N GLU A 266 18.21 3.80 4.78
CA GLU A 266 19.60 4.17 4.52
C GLU A 266 20.28 3.04 3.72
N ASP A 267 21.41 2.49 4.17
CA ASP A 267 22.11 1.37 3.52
C ASP A 267 21.76 0.00 4.09
N GLU A 268 20.89 -0.04 5.10
CA GLU A 268 20.51 -1.27 5.79
C GLU A 268 19.23 -1.89 5.21
N MET A 269 19.19 -3.21 5.24
CA MET A 269 18.06 -3.99 4.74
C MET A 269 17.78 -5.20 5.61
N TRP A 270 16.51 -5.40 5.93
CA TRP A 270 16.03 -6.50 6.75
C TRP A 270 14.91 -7.25 6.04
N VAL A 271 14.89 -8.57 6.20
CA VAL A 271 13.83 -9.44 5.68
C VAL A 271 13.03 -9.97 6.86
N TYR A 272 11.71 -9.89 6.76
CA TYR A 272 10.77 -10.34 7.78
C TYR A 272 9.78 -11.34 7.18
N PRO A 273 9.46 -12.44 7.89
CA PRO A 273 8.44 -13.38 7.44
C PRO A 273 7.03 -12.79 7.55
N SER A 274 6.18 -13.13 6.60
CA SER A 274 4.75 -12.81 6.51
C SER A 274 3.97 -14.10 6.20
N ALA A 275 2.63 -14.04 6.17
CA ALA A 275 1.84 -15.06 5.49
C ALA A 275 1.88 -14.82 3.97
N LEU A 276 1.68 -15.89 3.21
CA LEU A 276 1.59 -15.83 1.76
C LEU A 276 0.42 -14.95 1.33
N PHE A 277 0.70 -13.89 0.57
CA PHE A 277 -0.33 -13.03 0.01
C PHE A 277 0.04 -12.62 -1.42
N PRO A 278 -0.92 -12.65 -2.37
CA PRO A 278 -0.63 -12.35 -3.76
C PRO A 278 -0.24 -10.88 -3.96
N GLY A 279 0.41 -10.62 -5.09
CA GLY A 279 0.77 -9.29 -5.56
C GLY A 279 2.01 -8.68 -4.92
N THR A 280 2.10 -7.36 -5.10
CA THR A 280 3.16 -6.53 -4.53
C THR A 280 2.55 -5.41 -3.71
N GLN A 281 3.10 -5.16 -2.52
CA GLN A 281 2.67 -4.06 -1.67
C GLN A 281 3.88 -3.25 -1.22
N VAL A 282 3.88 -1.96 -1.53
CA VAL A 282 4.99 -1.04 -1.31
C VAL A 282 4.55 0.10 -0.41
N SER A 283 5.33 0.37 0.65
CA SER A 283 5.21 1.57 1.47
C SER A 283 6.47 2.42 1.36
N ILE A 284 6.32 3.71 1.10
CA ILE A 284 7.42 4.67 1.09
C ILE A 284 7.12 5.76 2.11
N ALA A 285 8.03 6.00 3.05
CA ALA A 285 7.97 7.14 3.95
C ALA A 285 9.11 8.12 3.67
N LEU A 286 8.76 9.40 3.48
CA LEU A 286 9.67 10.50 3.18
C LEU A 286 9.57 11.56 4.27
N TYR A 287 10.70 12.00 4.82
CA TYR A 287 10.74 12.94 5.94
C TYR A 287 11.10 14.35 5.47
N GLU A 288 10.53 15.37 6.12
CA GLU A 288 10.90 16.77 5.93
C GLU A 288 12.41 16.95 6.00
N LYS A 289 13.00 17.66 5.03
CA LYS A 289 14.43 17.93 5.03
C LYS A 289 14.78 19.00 6.06
N ALA A 290 15.96 18.83 6.65
CA ALA A 290 16.56 19.81 7.55
C ALA A 290 17.12 20.99 6.76
#